data_AF-A0A949LZF9-F1
#
_entry.id   AF-A0A949LZF9-F1
#
_cell.length_a   1.000
_cell.length_b   1.000
_cell.length_c   1.000
_cell.angle_alpha   90.00
_cell.angle_beta   90.00
_cell.angle_gamma   90.00
#
_symmetry.space_group_name_H-M   'P 1'
#
loop_
_entity.id
_entity.type
_entity.pdbx_description
1 polymer ?
#
loop_
_entity_poly.entity_id
_entity_poly.type
_entity_poly.pdbx_seq_one_letter_code
_entity_poly.pdbx_strand_id
1 'polypeptide(L)'
;MANNAHRILEGLDSLAKMTGVPDLDRRMTQALEAEVIRPFRIASAVLLVAVLCGLVLVTGGPWMKGFGFFLVPACYVASGIIRMFSPMRSFARPRDEFEKGLQTLGRVWGFGTVAVLSVGGCFWFGVATSLAEEGFNLWMPRDALEWFLMGLTLVAIEMNVSILAASWALPKSAAETD
;
A
#
# COMPACT_ATOMS: atom_id res chain seq x y z
N MET A 1 10.63 33.83 -4.09
CA MET A 1 9.21 33.60 -3.73
C MET A 1 8.99 32.68 -2.52
N ALA A 2 9.98 31.92 -2.04
CA ALA A 2 9.85 31.04 -0.86
C ALA A 2 9.61 31.77 0.48
N ASN A 3 9.97 33.07 0.57
CA ASN A 3 9.92 33.82 1.82
C ASN A 3 8.51 34.21 2.29
N ASN A 4 7.54 34.28 1.36
CA ASN A 4 6.17 34.68 1.70
C ASN A 4 5.36 33.51 2.28
N ALA A 5 5.58 32.29 1.79
CA ALA A 5 4.89 31.11 2.32
C ALA A 5 5.26 30.83 3.78
N HIS A 6 6.53 31.04 4.14
CA HIS A 6 7.01 30.84 5.51
C HIS A 6 6.42 31.87 6.49
N ARG A 7 6.29 33.15 6.08
CA ARG A 7 5.64 34.20 6.89
C ARG A 7 4.15 33.98 7.07
N ILE A 8 3.47 33.43 6.05
CA ILE A 8 2.04 33.10 6.15
C ILE A 8 1.82 31.94 7.13
N LEU A 9 2.71 30.94 7.12
CA LEU A 9 2.65 29.81 8.05
C LEU A 9 2.96 30.22 9.50
N GLU A 10 3.95 31.07 9.73
CA GLU A 10 4.24 31.62 11.07
C GLU A 10 3.12 32.51 11.61
N GLY A 11 2.46 33.30 10.74
CA GLY A 11 1.31 34.10 11.11
C GLY A 11 0.10 33.25 11.50
N LEU A 12 -0.14 32.15 10.78
CA LEU A 12 -1.20 31.18 11.09
C LEU A 12 -0.93 30.44 12.40
N ASP A 13 0.33 30.05 12.65
CA ASP A 13 0.72 29.34 13.88
C ASP A 13 0.66 30.27 15.11
N SER A 14 1.01 31.55 14.95
CA SER A 14 0.83 32.59 15.97
C SER A 14 -0.65 32.87 16.26
N LEU A 15 -1.51 32.87 15.24
CA LEU A 15 -2.95 33.06 15.40
C LEU A 15 -3.60 31.84 16.08
N ALA A 16 -3.18 30.62 15.74
CA ALA A 16 -3.64 29.39 16.38
C ALA A 16 -3.28 29.36 17.88
N LYS A 17 -2.05 29.76 18.23
CA LYS A 17 -1.60 29.88 19.63
C LYS A 17 -2.30 31.00 20.40
N MET A 18 -2.59 32.13 19.76
CA MET A 18 -3.24 33.27 20.43
C MET A 18 -4.76 33.12 20.58
N THR A 19 -5.42 32.36 19.72
CA THR A 19 -6.88 32.21 19.77
C THR A 19 -7.34 31.09 20.71
N GLY A 20 -6.45 30.16 21.09
CA GLY A 20 -6.80 29.10 22.05
C GLY A 20 -7.99 28.24 21.57
N VAL A 21 -8.15 28.08 20.25
CA VAL A 21 -9.24 27.31 19.64
C VAL A 21 -8.72 25.94 19.24
N PRO A 22 -8.74 24.93 20.14
CA PRO A 22 -8.40 23.53 19.80
C PRO A 22 -9.30 22.97 18.68
N ASP A 23 -10.45 23.61 18.44
CA ASP A 23 -11.42 23.21 17.43
C ASP A 23 -10.95 23.44 15.98
N LEU A 24 -10.02 24.36 15.74
CA LEU A 24 -9.54 24.68 14.38
C LEU A 24 -8.50 23.66 13.92
N ASP A 25 -7.60 23.28 14.82
CA ASP A 25 -6.66 22.18 14.60
C ASP A 25 -7.41 20.85 14.42
N ARG A 26 -8.45 20.59 15.25
CA ARG A 26 -9.33 19.41 15.14
C ARG A 26 -10.06 19.35 13.79
N ARG A 27 -10.57 20.46 13.28
CA ARG A 27 -11.22 20.53 11.95
C ARG A 27 -10.24 20.36 10.79
N MET A 28 -9.03 20.91 10.90
CA MET A 28 -8.00 20.73 9.87
C MET A 28 -7.48 19.29 9.82
N THR A 29 -7.26 18.65 10.97
CA THR A 29 -6.89 17.21 11.00
C THR A 29 -8.02 16.32 10.51
N GLN A 30 -9.28 16.62 10.85
CA GLN A 30 -10.45 15.89 10.32
C GLN A 30 -10.58 16.02 8.80
N ALA A 31 -10.41 17.22 8.25
CA ALA A 31 -10.46 17.45 6.81
C ALA A 31 -9.32 16.71 6.09
N LEU A 32 -8.09 16.77 6.64
CA LEU A 32 -6.94 16.05 6.10
C LEU A 32 -7.15 14.53 6.12
N GLU A 33 -7.70 13.98 7.21
CA GLU A 33 -7.95 12.55 7.32
C GLU A 33 -9.04 12.08 6.34
N ALA A 34 -10.13 12.83 6.23
CA ALA A 34 -11.26 12.48 5.36
C ALA A 34 -10.91 12.60 3.88
N GLU A 35 -10.23 13.67 3.47
CA GLU A 35 -9.96 13.96 2.06
C GLU A 35 -8.70 13.27 1.53
N VAL A 36 -7.68 13.10 2.37
CA VAL A 36 -6.37 12.60 1.92
C VAL A 36 -6.12 11.18 2.39
N ILE A 37 -6.28 10.88 3.68
CA ILE A 37 -5.79 9.62 4.25
C ILE A 37 -6.73 8.43 3.98
N ARG A 38 -8.04 8.62 4.21
CA ARG A 38 -9.05 7.56 4.10
C ARG A 38 -9.17 6.95 2.70
N PRO A 39 -9.13 7.73 1.60
CA PRO A 39 -9.18 7.18 0.24
C PRO A 39 -8.00 6.27 -0.06
N PHE A 40 -6.78 6.63 0.35
CA PHE A 40 -5.59 5.79 0.13
C PHE A 40 -5.64 4.48 0.91
N ARG A 41 -6.15 4.50 2.15
CA ARG A 41 -6.37 3.29 2.95
C ARG A 41 -7.34 2.34 2.25
N ILE A 42 -8.52 2.85 1.88
CA ILE A 42 -9.57 2.02 1.28
C ILE A 42 -9.13 1.52 -0.10
N ALA A 43 -8.60 2.40 -0.95
CA ALA A 43 -8.19 2.01 -2.30
C ALA A 43 -7.06 0.98 -2.28
N SER A 44 -6.05 1.14 -1.42
CA SER A 44 -4.95 0.17 -1.31
C SER A 44 -5.43 -1.17 -0.75
N ALA A 45 -6.35 -1.15 0.22
CA ALA A 45 -6.97 -2.38 0.73
C ALA A 45 -7.80 -3.10 -0.34
N VAL A 46 -8.60 -2.36 -1.10
CA VAL A 46 -9.40 -2.91 -2.22
C VAL A 46 -8.49 -3.50 -3.29
N LEU A 47 -7.41 -2.81 -3.68
CA LEU A 47 -6.45 -3.32 -4.65
C LEU A 47 -5.71 -4.56 -4.14
N LEU A 48 -5.37 -4.60 -2.84
CA LEU A 48 -4.75 -5.77 -2.22
C LEU A 48 -5.67 -7.00 -2.29
N VAL A 49 -6.94 -6.83 -1.93
CA VAL A 49 -7.93 -7.93 -2.04
C VAL A 49 -8.11 -8.32 -3.50
N ALA A 50 -8.24 -7.35 -4.41
CA ALA A 50 -8.46 -7.59 -5.82
C ALA A 50 -7.28 -8.34 -6.48
N VAL A 51 -6.03 -8.02 -6.14
CA VAL A 51 -4.86 -8.72 -6.70
C VAL A 51 -4.74 -10.16 -6.16
N LEU A 52 -5.11 -10.39 -4.90
CA LEU A 52 -5.17 -11.74 -4.32
C LEU A 52 -6.29 -12.55 -4.97
N CYS A 53 -7.48 -11.97 -5.16
CA CYS A 53 -8.55 -12.59 -5.93
C CYS A 53 -8.10 -12.90 -7.36
N GLY A 54 -7.38 -11.99 -8.01
CA GLY A 54 -6.79 -12.20 -9.33
C GLY A 54 -5.87 -13.42 -9.36
N LEU A 55 -4.98 -13.57 -8.38
CA LEU A 55 -4.11 -14.75 -8.27
C LEU A 55 -4.91 -16.04 -8.07
N VAL A 56 -5.96 -16.02 -7.25
CA VAL A 56 -6.86 -17.17 -7.07
C VAL A 56 -7.61 -17.51 -8.36
N LEU A 57 -8.01 -16.52 -9.16
CA LEU A 57 -8.67 -16.78 -10.46
C LEU A 57 -7.74 -17.47 -11.46
N VAL A 58 -6.43 -17.19 -11.40
CA VAL A 58 -5.40 -17.84 -12.24
C VAL A 58 -5.33 -19.35 -11.96
N THR A 59 -5.66 -19.79 -10.74
CA THR A 59 -5.65 -21.21 -10.38
C THR A 59 -6.91 -21.96 -10.84
N GLY A 60 -7.93 -21.23 -11.31
CA GLY A 60 -9.20 -21.78 -11.76
C GLY A 60 -9.19 -22.33 -13.19
N GLY A 61 -10.39 -22.64 -13.71
CA GLY A 61 -10.55 -23.14 -15.08
C GLY A 61 -10.16 -22.11 -16.16
N PRO A 62 -10.11 -22.51 -17.46
CA PRO A 62 -9.56 -21.69 -18.55
C PRO A 62 -10.16 -20.27 -18.66
N TRP A 63 -11.48 -20.15 -18.45
CA TRP A 63 -12.17 -18.86 -18.45
C TRP A 63 -11.77 -17.96 -17.27
N MET A 64 -11.64 -18.53 -16.08
CA MET A 64 -11.22 -17.81 -14.86
C MET A 64 -9.76 -17.37 -14.96
N LYS A 65 -8.91 -18.23 -15.55
CA LYS A 65 -7.50 -17.95 -15.79
C LYS A 65 -7.31 -16.72 -16.67
N GLY A 66 -8.13 -16.55 -17.72
CA GLY A 66 -8.15 -15.34 -18.56
C GLY A 66 -8.47 -14.06 -17.79
N PHE A 67 -9.47 -14.09 -16.91
CA PHE A 67 -9.79 -12.94 -16.04
C PHE A 67 -8.66 -12.61 -15.07
N GLY A 68 -8.03 -13.63 -14.47
CA GLY A 68 -6.86 -13.46 -13.61
C GLY A 68 -5.68 -12.78 -14.33
N PHE A 69 -5.42 -13.17 -15.58
CA PHE A 69 -4.39 -12.56 -16.43
C PHE A 69 -4.61 -11.08 -16.73
N PHE A 70 -5.86 -10.62 -16.74
CA PHE A 70 -6.15 -9.20 -16.90
C PHE A 70 -6.16 -8.46 -15.57
N LEU A 71 -6.76 -9.05 -14.53
CA LEU A 71 -6.96 -8.41 -13.24
C LEU A 71 -5.65 -8.13 -12.51
N VAL A 72 -4.70 -9.08 -12.48
CA VAL A 72 -3.43 -8.90 -11.76
C VAL A 72 -2.60 -7.74 -12.33
N PRO A 73 -2.33 -7.66 -13.66
CA PRO A 73 -1.65 -6.52 -14.24
C PRO A 73 -2.40 -5.19 -14.06
N ALA A 74 -3.73 -5.20 -14.17
CA ALA A 74 -4.55 -4.00 -13.95
C ALA A 74 -4.41 -3.48 -12.51
N CYS A 75 -4.46 -4.38 -11.52
CA CYS A 75 -4.23 -4.04 -10.11
C CYS A 75 -2.80 -3.54 -9.88
N TYR A 76 -1.79 -4.15 -10.50
CA TYR A 76 -0.40 -3.68 -10.43
C TYR A 76 -0.27 -2.24 -10.95
N VAL A 77 -0.81 -1.94 -12.13
CA VAL A 77 -0.78 -0.59 -12.72
C VAL A 77 -1.52 0.40 -11.81
N ALA A 78 -2.72 0.05 -11.34
CA ALA A 78 -3.48 0.88 -10.42
C ALA A 78 -2.71 1.15 -9.12
N SER A 79 -2.04 0.13 -8.56
CA SER A 79 -1.22 0.26 -7.35
C SER A 79 -0.05 1.21 -7.57
N GLY A 80 0.60 1.16 -8.74
CA GLY A 80 1.66 2.09 -9.12
C GLY A 80 1.16 3.53 -9.22
N ILE A 81 -0.02 3.75 -9.81
CA ILE A 81 -0.67 5.06 -9.89
C ILE A 81 -0.97 5.58 -8.48
N ILE A 82 -1.60 4.77 -7.62
CA ILE A 82 -1.90 5.18 -6.24
C ILE A 82 -0.61 5.52 -5.48
N ARG A 83 0.44 4.69 -5.61
CA ARG A 83 1.74 4.95 -4.98
C ARG A 83 2.32 6.30 -5.37
N MET A 84 2.16 6.70 -6.64
CA MET A 84 2.63 7.99 -7.15
C MET A 84 1.97 9.20 -6.47
N PHE A 85 0.71 9.06 -6.06
CA PHE A 85 -0.05 10.10 -5.35
C PHE A 85 -0.10 9.89 -3.83
N SER A 86 0.42 8.77 -3.33
CA SER A 86 0.36 8.40 -1.92
C SER A 86 1.26 9.27 -1.03
N PRO A 87 1.08 9.21 0.31
CA PRO A 87 1.98 9.83 1.29
C PRO A 87 3.45 9.38 1.18
N MET A 88 3.72 8.26 0.49
CA MET A 88 5.07 7.79 0.22
C MET A 88 5.75 8.45 -0.98
N ARG A 89 5.11 9.43 -1.62
CA ARG A 89 5.69 10.14 -2.77
C ARG A 89 7.03 10.75 -2.38
N SER A 90 8.04 10.55 -3.22
CA SER A 90 9.33 11.22 -3.05
C SER A 90 9.24 12.66 -3.55
N PHE A 91 9.20 13.63 -2.63
CA PHE A 91 9.40 15.03 -3.00
C PHE A 91 10.89 15.31 -3.25
N ALA A 92 11.19 16.15 -4.24
CA ALA A 92 12.54 16.63 -4.53
C ALA A 92 13.07 17.65 -3.51
N ARG A 93 12.29 17.95 -2.46
CA ARG A 93 12.66 18.85 -1.36
C ARG A 93 13.33 18.05 -0.23
N PRO A 94 14.23 18.68 0.55
CA PRO A 94 14.76 18.05 1.75
C PRO A 94 13.58 17.65 2.65
N ARG A 95 13.51 16.34 2.95
CA ARG A 95 12.42 15.76 3.73
C ARG A 95 12.63 15.99 5.21
N ASP A 96 11.54 16.34 5.89
CA ASP A 96 11.47 16.34 7.34
C ASP A 96 11.72 14.93 7.88
N GLU A 97 12.27 14.82 9.09
CA GLU A 97 12.61 13.52 9.71
C GLU A 97 11.39 12.60 9.82
N PHE A 98 10.21 13.19 10.03
CA PHE A 98 8.93 12.48 10.06
C PHE A 98 8.61 11.80 8.72
N GLU A 99 8.77 12.50 7.58
CA GLU A 99 8.50 11.92 6.25
C GLU A 99 9.47 10.78 5.93
N LYS A 100 10.73 10.90 6.36
CA LYS A 100 11.71 9.81 6.23
C LYS A 100 11.31 8.61 7.07
N GLY A 101 10.86 8.83 8.31
CA GLY A 101 10.33 7.78 9.18
C GLY A 101 9.15 7.05 8.55
N LEU A 102 8.19 7.80 7.98
CA LEU A 102 7.00 7.25 7.34
C LEU A 102 7.35 6.35 6.14
N GLN A 103 8.29 6.77 5.30
CA GLN A 103 8.71 5.97 4.15
C GLN A 103 9.52 4.74 4.56
N THR A 104 10.38 4.86 5.57
CA THR A 104 11.11 3.70 6.10
C THR A 104 10.14 2.68 6.67
N LEU A 105 9.16 3.12 7.47
CA LEU A 105 8.13 2.24 8.00
C LEU A 105 7.34 1.55 6.89
N GLY A 106 6.86 2.30 5.90
CA GLY A 106 6.15 1.75 4.75
C GLY A 106 6.97 0.68 4.02
N ARG A 107 8.24 0.98 3.72
CA ARG A 107 9.16 0.02 3.07
C ARG A 107 9.42 -1.20 3.93
N VAL A 108 9.63 -1.06 5.24
CA VAL A 108 9.89 -2.18 6.15
C VAL A 108 8.70 -3.14 6.14
N TRP A 109 7.48 -2.63 6.23
CA TRP A 109 6.28 -3.47 6.17
C TRP A 109 6.06 -4.08 4.79
N GLY A 110 6.18 -3.29 3.71
CA GLY A 110 6.01 -3.79 2.34
C GLY A 110 7.01 -4.89 1.98
N PHE A 111 8.31 -4.62 2.13
CA PHE A 111 9.36 -5.60 1.87
C PHE A 111 9.31 -6.77 2.86
N GLY A 112 9.01 -6.51 4.13
CA GLY A 112 8.85 -7.56 5.14
C GLY A 112 7.76 -8.54 4.77
N THR A 113 6.58 -8.05 4.36
CA THR A 113 5.47 -8.90 3.91
C THR A 113 5.87 -9.70 2.67
N VAL A 114 6.48 -9.09 1.67
CA VAL A 114 6.93 -9.82 0.47
C VAL A 114 8.00 -10.85 0.81
N ALA A 115 8.94 -10.56 1.71
CA ALA A 115 9.96 -11.51 2.13
C ALA A 115 9.32 -12.74 2.80
N VAL A 116 8.39 -12.53 3.73
CA VAL A 116 7.66 -13.62 4.40
C VAL A 116 6.86 -14.45 3.39
N LEU A 117 6.12 -13.80 2.48
CA LEU A 117 5.37 -14.49 1.43
C LEU A 117 6.27 -15.24 0.45
N SER A 118 7.44 -14.69 0.11
CA SER A 118 8.39 -15.35 -0.80
C SER A 118 8.98 -16.60 -0.15
N VAL A 119 9.40 -16.52 1.12
CA VAL A 119 9.90 -17.68 1.87
C VAL A 119 8.81 -18.74 2.01
N GLY A 120 7.61 -18.35 2.41
CA GLY A 120 6.46 -19.25 2.50
C GLY A 120 6.08 -19.88 1.16
N GLY A 121 6.12 -19.10 0.08
CA GLY A 121 5.89 -19.57 -1.29
C GLY A 121 6.95 -20.57 -1.75
N CYS A 122 8.23 -20.29 -1.52
CA CYS A 122 9.31 -21.24 -1.82
C CYS A 122 9.13 -22.56 -1.07
N PHE A 123 8.79 -22.51 0.22
CA PHE A 123 8.50 -23.72 1.01
C PHE A 123 7.29 -24.47 0.45
N TRP A 124 6.21 -23.76 0.14
CA TRP A 124 5.01 -24.35 -0.48
C TRP A 124 5.33 -25.03 -1.81
N PHE A 125 6.10 -24.39 -2.70
CA PHE A 125 6.46 -24.99 -3.99
C PHE A 125 7.39 -26.19 -3.84
N GLY A 126 8.30 -26.19 -2.86
CA GLY A 126 9.09 -27.38 -2.50
C GLY A 126 8.19 -28.55 -2.11
N VAL A 127 7.23 -28.33 -1.20
CA VAL A 127 6.27 -29.35 -0.76
C VAL A 127 5.33 -29.79 -1.89
N ALA A 128 4.84 -28.85 -2.70
CA ALA A 128 3.98 -29.14 -3.85
C ALA A 128 4.71 -30.00 -4.89
N THR A 129 6.00 -29.77 -5.08
CA THR A 129 6.83 -30.57 -5.99
C THR A 129 7.06 -31.97 -5.45
N SER A 130 7.40 -32.13 -4.16
CA SER A 130 7.61 -33.46 -3.58
C SER A 130 6.33 -34.30 -3.54
N LEU A 131 5.19 -33.71 -3.18
CA LEU A 131 3.92 -34.43 -3.12
C LEU A 131 3.32 -34.71 -4.51
N ALA A 132 3.73 -33.97 -5.54
CA ALA A 132 3.35 -34.29 -6.92
C ALA A 132 3.89 -35.65 -7.38
N GLU A 133 5.07 -36.06 -6.89
CA GLU A 133 5.64 -37.38 -7.16
C GLU A 133 4.79 -38.52 -6.55
N GLU A 134 4.08 -38.24 -5.46
CA GLU A 134 3.17 -39.18 -4.78
C GLU A 134 1.74 -39.16 -5.38
N GLY A 135 1.50 -38.37 -6.42
CA GLY A 135 0.20 -38.27 -7.10
C GLY A 135 -0.75 -37.22 -6.53
N PHE A 136 -0.31 -36.37 -5.59
CA PHE A 136 -1.10 -35.24 -5.12
C PHE A 136 -0.98 -34.06 -6.09
N ASN A 137 -2.12 -33.49 -6.50
CA ASN A 137 -2.14 -32.34 -7.40
C ASN A 137 -2.32 -31.02 -6.61
N LEU A 138 -1.23 -30.53 -6.02
CA LEU A 138 -1.19 -29.21 -5.41
C LEU A 138 -0.94 -28.12 -6.46
N TRP A 139 -1.53 -26.94 -6.26
CA TRP A 139 -1.32 -25.84 -7.19
C TRP A 139 0.09 -25.27 -7.08
N MET A 140 0.75 -25.12 -8.24
CA MET A 140 2.00 -24.42 -8.43
C MET A 140 2.01 -23.77 -9.82
N PRO A 141 2.76 -22.68 -10.04
CA PRO A 141 2.93 -22.09 -11.36
C PRO A 141 3.57 -23.08 -12.34
N ARG A 142 2.93 -23.28 -13.50
CA ARG A 142 3.34 -24.28 -14.51
C ARG A 142 4.04 -23.68 -15.72
N ASP A 143 3.76 -22.42 -16.02
CA ASP A 143 4.30 -21.70 -17.16
C ASP A 143 4.96 -20.39 -16.74
N ALA A 144 5.79 -19.83 -17.63
CA ALA A 144 6.50 -18.57 -17.36
C ALA A 144 5.53 -17.40 -17.07
N LEU A 145 4.30 -17.48 -17.58
CA LEU A 145 3.31 -16.42 -17.46
C LEU A 145 2.66 -16.42 -16.06
N GLU A 146 2.40 -17.59 -15.48
CA GLU A 146 1.98 -17.74 -14.08
C GLU A 146 3.08 -17.29 -13.11
N TRP A 147 4.35 -17.60 -13.40
CA TRP A 147 5.49 -17.06 -12.63
C TRP A 147 5.57 -15.53 -12.71
N PHE A 148 5.39 -14.97 -13.91
CA PHE A 148 5.34 -13.53 -14.11
C PHE A 148 4.19 -12.87 -13.34
N LEU A 149 2.99 -13.44 -13.40
CA LEU A 149 1.85 -12.95 -12.64
C LEU A 149 2.09 -12.99 -11.13
N MET A 150 2.68 -14.07 -10.62
CA MET A 150 3.00 -14.17 -9.20
C MET A 150 4.00 -13.09 -8.78
N GLY A 151 5.00 -12.81 -9.61
CA GLY A 151 5.92 -11.68 -9.41
C GLY A 151 5.18 -10.33 -9.36
N LEU A 152 4.28 -10.08 -10.31
CA LEU A 152 3.44 -8.88 -10.29
C LEU A 152 2.56 -8.78 -9.04
N THR A 153 1.98 -9.89 -8.60
CA THR A 153 1.18 -9.95 -7.37
C THR A 153 2.03 -9.59 -6.16
N LEU A 154 3.24 -10.12 -6.02
CA LEU A 154 4.15 -9.77 -4.92
C LEU A 154 4.51 -8.28 -4.93
N VAL A 155 4.82 -7.72 -6.10
CA VAL A 155 5.11 -6.28 -6.21
C VAL A 155 3.89 -5.43 -5.87
N ALA A 156 2.70 -5.81 -6.35
CA ALA A 156 1.47 -5.11 -5.99
C ALA A 156 1.18 -5.19 -4.48
N ILE A 157 1.44 -6.34 -3.84
CA ILE A 157 1.33 -6.50 -2.38
C ILE A 157 2.31 -5.55 -1.68
N GLU A 158 3.59 -5.49 -2.07
CA GLU A 158 4.55 -4.56 -1.49
C GLU A 158 4.05 -3.12 -1.57
N MET A 159 3.57 -2.70 -2.74
CA MET A 159 3.10 -1.33 -2.95
C MET A 159 1.91 -1.01 -2.03
N ASN A 160 0.88 -1.84 -2.03
CA ASN A 160 -0.33 -1.59 -1.26
C ASN A 160 -0.09 -1.71 0.25
N VAL A 161 0.69 -2.67 0.71
CA VAL A 161 1.04 -2.81 2.14
C VAL A 161 1.88 -1.63 2.60
N SER A 162 2.84 -1.18 1.79
CA SER A 162 3.64 0.00 2.12
C SER A 162 2.79 1.26 2.24
N ILE A 163 1.83 1.47 1.32
CA ILE A 163 0.90 2.59 1.35
C ILE A 163 -0.01 2.49 2.58
N LEU A 164 -0.54 1.30 2.88
CA LEU A 164 -1.38 1.06 4.06
C LEU A 164 -0.61 1.38 5.35
N ALA A 165 0.58 0.82 5.52
CA ALA A 165 1.42 1.07 6.69
C ALA A 165 1.76 2.56 6.85
N ALA A 166 2.16 3.24 5.77
CA ALA A 166 2.41 4.68 5.80
C ALA A 166 1.14 5.48 6.13
N SER A 167 -0.01 5.11 5.56
CA SER A 167 -1.27 5.80 5.79
C SER A 167 -1.82 5.61 7.21
N TRP A 168 -1.51 4.50 7.88
CA TRP A 168 -1.89 4.24 9.27
C TRP A 168 -0.99 4.94 10.29
N ALA A 169 0.25 5.21 9.92
CA ALA A 169 1.19 5.95 10.77
C ALA A 169 1.00 7.47 10.73
N LEU A 170 0.15 7.98 9.84
CA LEU A 170 -0.27 9.38 9.87
C LEU A 170 -1.17 9.64 11.09
N PRO A 171 -1.05 10.82 11.73
CA PRO A 171 -1.83 11.16 12.91
C PRO A 171 -3.33 11.05 12.61
N LYS A 172 -4.03 10.28 13.45
CA LYS A 172 -5.48 10.15 13.43
C LYS A 172 -6.10 11.41 14.01
N SER A 173 -7.25 11.82 13.48
CA SER A 173 -8.09 12.86 14.05
C SER A 173 -8.33 12.61 15.54
N ALA A 174 -8.22 13.66 16.36
CA ALA A 174 -8.54 13.65 17.79
C ALA A 174 -10.02 13.36 18.11
N ALA A 175 -10.82 12.91 17.15
CA ALA A 175 -12.19 12.43 17.34
C ALA A 175 -12.29 10.90 17.47
N GLU A 176 -11.20 10.14 17.29
CA GLU A 176 -11.19 8.68 17.40
C GLU A 176 -10.65 8.17 18.76
N THR A 177 -10.43 9.07 19.73
CA THR A 177 -9.86 8.77 21.07
C THR A 177 -10.82 9.03 22.23
N ASP A 178 -12.08 9.40 21.94
CA ASP A 178 -13.19 9.50 22.90
C ASP A 178 -14.16 8.31 22.71
#